data_AF-A0A9D6Z7Y2-F1
#
_entry.id   AF-A0A9D6Z7Y2-F1
#
_cell.length_a   1.000
_cell.length_b   1.000
_cell.length_c   1.000
_cell.angle_alpha   90.00
_cell.angle_beta   90.00
_cell.angle_gamma   90.00
#
_symmetry.space_group_name_H-M   'P 1'
#
loop_
_entity.id
_entity.type
_entity.pdbx_description
1 polymer ?
#
loop_
_entity_poly.entity_id
_entity_poly.type
_entity_poly.pdbx_seq_one_letter_code
_entity_poly.pdbx_strand_id
1 'polypeptide(L)'
;MAHSYTPGLTVTEQALVRRRRMLSLPGTVLVAAGETVRANQAVARAELPGKVYPLNLANQLGVAPDEIQEYLIKKAGDRVQKDEILAENKPLVKWFKTEVRSPITGIVESVSTVTGQVLLRDPPRVLELLGYVDGTIVEVIPQQGVVVETDCSLVQGIFGIGGETRGEIVIAVASPEEVLSPGHFTPEMKGKVVVGGSFISSDALARAKEVGVAGVVIGGIHDKDLRALLGYDLGVAITGTEQVGFTLILTEGFGPIPMARKTFTLLSAHAGQPASISGATQIRAGVIRPEIIIPKGSPSGDHAVATDLQREGIRIGDQVRIIRDPLFGKIGEVASLPSDLQKIPTESEVRVMEVRFADGSRTMIPRANIELIEGT
;
A
#
# COMPACT_ATOMS: atom_id res chain seq x y z
N MET A 1 28.38 -10.32 14.33
CA MET A 1 27.43 -10.42 15.47
C MET A 1 26.03 -10.48 14.89
N ALA A 2 25.16 -11.39 15.33
CA ALA A 2 23.78 -11.41 14.84
C ALA A 2 23.02 -10.22 15.46
N HIS A 3 22.91 -9.14 14.69
CA HIS A 3 22.15 -7.95 15.05
C HIS A 3 20.68 -8.33 15.24
N SER A 4 20.14 -8.06 16.43
CA SER A 4 18.70 -8.19 16.63
C SER A 4 18.07 -6.99 15.94
N TYR A 5 17.33 -7.22 14.86
CA TYR A 5 16.44 -6.21 14.27
C TYR A 5 15.64 -5.60 15.42
N THR A 6 15.77 -4.28 15.60
CA THR A 6 14.93 -3.57 16.55
C THR A 6 13.96 -2.74 15.75
N PRO A 7 12.67 -3.12 15.72
CA PRO A 7 11.67 -2.31 15.08
C PRO A 7 11.60 -0.94 15.79
N GLY A 8 11.76 0.12 15.01
CA GLY A 8 11.40 1.48 15.40
C GLY A 8 10.57 2.08 14.26
N LEU A 9 9.55 2.85 14.60
CA LEU A 9 8.81 3.65 13.62
C LEU A 9 9.53 4.99 13.46
N THR A 10 9.82 5.37 12.22
CA THR A 10 10.46 6.66 11.94
C THR A 10 9.43 7.77 12.05
N VAL A 11 9.70 8.77 12.90
CA VAL A 11 8.94 10.02 12.99
C VAL A 11 9.94 11.16 13.01
N THR A 12 10.13 11.83 11.88
CA THR A 12 11.14 12.88 11.71
C THR A 12 10.60 14.03 10.88
N GLU A 13 10.91 15.24 11.32
CA GLU A 13 10.66 16.47 10.56
C GLU A 13 11.45 16.50 9.26
N GLN A 14 12.62 15.88 9.20
CA GLN A 14 13.44 15.93 7.99
C GLN A 14 14.06 14.57 7.68
N ALA A 15 13.86 14.12 6.45
CA ALA A 15 14.41 12.91 5.88
C ALA A 15 14.52 13.04 4.37
N LEU A 16 15.68 12.66 3.84
CA LEU A 16 15.83 12.43 2.40
C LEU A 16 15.44 10.99 2.07
N VAL A 17 14.29 10.85 1.44
CA VAL A 17 13.64 9.58 1.16
C VAL A 17 13.82 9.20 -0.31
N ARG A 18 14.17 7.93 -0.57
CA ARG A 18 14.18 7.34 -1.92
C ARG A 18 13.06 6.32 -2.07
N ARG A 19 12.21 6.50 -3.07
CA ARG A 19 11.13 5.58 -3.40
C ARG A 19 11.35 4.97 -4.77
N ARG A 20 11.57 3.65 -4.77
CA ARG A 20 11.64 2.86 -6.00
C ARG A 20 10.24 2.70 -6.56
N ARG A 21 10.06 3.12 -7.81
CA ARG A 21 8.84 2.96 -8.57
C ARG A 21 9.13 1.89 -9.61
N MET A 22 8.47 0.74 -9.52
CA MET A 22 8.74 -0.40 -10.39
C MET A 22 7.47 -0.94 -11.05
N LEU A 23 7.53 -1.16 -12.36
CA LEU A 23 6.54 -1.93 -13.09
C LEU A 23 6.72 -3.43 -12.78
N SER A 24 5.60 -4.16 -12.78
CA SER A 24 5.59 -5.62 -12.61
C SER A 24 5.96 -6.38 -13.89
N LEU A 25 6.01 -5.69 -15.02
CA LEU A 25 6.35 -6.21 -16.34
C LEU A 25 7.22 -5.19 -17.09
N PRO A 26 8.00 -5.61 -18.10
CA PRO A 26 8.73 -4.67 -18.94
C PRO A 26 7.80 -3.63 -19.57
N GLY A 27 8.26 -2.39 -19.60
CA GLY A 27 7.53 -1.24 -20.12
C GLY A 27 8.44 -0.11 -20.57
N THR A 28 7.91 1.10 -20.61
CA THR A 28 8.61 2.31 -21.03
C THR A 28 8.74 3.27 -19.85
N VAL A 29 9.96 3.70 -19.54
CA VAL A 29 10.21 4.80 -18.61
C VAL A 29 9.96 6.12 -19.34
N LEU A 30 9.24 7.04 -18.71
CA LEU A 30 8.72 8.27 -19.33
C LEU A 30 9.52 9.53 -18.96
N VAL A 31 10.46 9.40 -18.03
CA VAL A 31 11.22 10.50 -17.42
C VAL A 31 12.72 10.18 -17.44
N ALA A 32 13.56 11.21 -17.29
CA ALA A 32 15.02 11.07 -17.27
C ALA A 32 15.61 11.29 -15.86
N ALA A 33 16.82 10.79 -15.62
CA ALA A 33 17.57 11.12 -14.41
C ALA A 33 17.84 12.64 -14.33
N GLY A 34 17.69 13.20 -13.14
CA GLY A 34 17.76 14.64 -12.87
C GLY A 34 16.45 15.40 -13.06
N GLU A 35 15.41 14.77 -13.62
CA GLU A 35 14.10 15.41 -13.82
C GLU A 35 13.34 15.55 -12.50
N THR A 36 12.70 16.70 -12.28
CA THR A 36 11.74 16.88 -11.17
C THR A 36 10.37 16.39 -11.59
N VAL A 37 9.75 15.54 -10.78
CA VAL A 37 8.45 14.92 -11.04
C VAL A 37 7.46 15.22 -9.93
N ARG A 38 6.17 15.24 -10.28
CA ARG A 38 5.09 15.27 -9.29
C ARG A 38 4.67 13.86 -8.88
N ALA A 39 4.13 13.73 -7.68
CA ALA A 39 3.56 12.50 -7.14
C ALA A 39 2.49 11.90 -8.06
N ASN A 40 1.78 12.74 -8.82
CA ASN A 40 0.69 12.34 -9.72
C ASN A 40 1.12 12.16 -11.17
N GLN A 41 2.38 12.42 -11.50
CA GLN A 41 2.92 12.25 -12.83
C GLN A 41 3.23 10.77 -13.08
N ALA A 42 2.83 10.27 -14.25
CA ALA A 42 3.27 8.95 -14.73
C ALA A 42 4.78 9.00 -15.04
N VAL A 43 5.56 8.16 -14.36
CA VAL A 43 7.02 8.06 -14.53
C VAL A 43 7.41 6.84 -15.36
N ALA A 44 6.55 5.82 -15.43
CA ALA A 44 6.69 4.70 -16.35
C ALA A 44 5.31 4.18 -16.75
N ARG A 45 5.24 3.41 -17.83
CA ARG A 45 4.01 2.72 -18.25
C ARG A 45 4.30 1.34 -18.83
N ALA A 46 3.36 0.43 -18.67
CA ALA A 46 3.36 -0.89 -19.32
C ALA A 46 1.99 -1.19 -19.92
N GLU A 47 1.95 -2.06 -20.93
CA GLU A 47 0.70 -2.58 -21.47
C GLU A 47 0.39 -3.93 -20.82
N LEU A 48 -0.70 -3.99 -20.05
CA LEU A 48 -1.23 -5.24 -19.54
C LEU A 48 -2.01 -5.95 -20.65
N PRO A 49 -1.67 -7.20 -20.99
CA PRO A 49 -2.41 -7.95 -21.98
C PRO A 49 -3.89 -8.04 -21.62
N GLY A 50 -4.76 -7.82 -22.59
CA GLY A 50 -6.20 -7.98 -22.40
C GLY A 50 -6.58 -9.40 -22.03
N LYS A 51 -7.72 -9.55 -21.36
CA LYS A 51 -8.26 -10.85 -20.98
C LYS A 51 -8.59 -11.67 -22.23
N VAL A 52 -8.34 -12.98 -22.14
CA VAL A 52 -8.63 -13.94 -23.22
C VAL A 52 -9.99 -14.58 -22.98
N TYR A 53 -10.78 -14.69 -24.05
CA TYR A 53 -12.11 -15.29 -24.09
C TYR A 53 -12.09 -16.45 -25.09
N PRO A 54 -12.12 -17.71 -24.61
CA PRO A 54 -12.24 -18.86 -25.47
C PRO A 54 -13.69 -19.02 -25.94
N LEU A 55 -13.88 -19.16 -27.25
CA LEU A 55 -15.17 -19.44 -27.87
C LEU A 55 -15.08 -20.78 -28.61
N ASN A 56 -15.88 -21.76 -28.20
CA ASN A 56 -15.93 -23.06 -28.89
C ASN A 56 -16.86 -22.96 -30.11
N LEU A 57 -16.26 -22.66 -31.25
CA LEU A 57 -16.98 -22.39 -32.49
C LEU A 57 -17.54 -23.67 -33.12
N ALA A 58 -16.77 -24.76 -33.09
CA ALA A 58 -17.21 -26.07 -33.59
C ALA A 58 -18.49 -26.53 -32.90
N ASN A 59 -18.56 -26.43 -31.56
CA ASN A 59 -19.76 -26.80 -30.82
C ASN A 59 -20.96 -25.88 -31.11
N GLN A 60 -20.72 -24.58 -31.30
CA GLN A 60 -21.82 -23.63 -31.58
C GLN A 60 -22.37 -23.76 -33.01
N LEU A 61 -21.53 -24.14 -33.97
CA LEU A 61 -21.94 -24.38 -35.36
C LEU A 61 -22.40 -25.83 -35.61
N GLY A 62 -22.03 -26.77 -34.74
CA GLY A 62 -22.34 -28.20 -34.90
C GLY A 62 -21.51 -28.88 -35.99
N VAL A 63 -20.25 -28.47 -36.16
CA VAL A 63 -19.33 -28.94 -37.23
C VAL A 63 -18.06 -29.54 -36.63
N ALA A 64 -17.27 -30.25 -37.44
CA ALA A 64 -15.98 -30.75 -36.98
C ALA A 64 -14.98 -29.60 -36.75
N PRO A 65 -14.03 -29.73 -35.79
CA PRO A 65 -13.02 -28.71 -35.52
C PRO A 65 -12.26 -28.17 -36.73
N ASP A 66 -11.96 -29.03 -37.71
CA ASP A 66 -11.23 -28.70 -38.92
C ASP A 66 -12.07 -27.96 -39.97
N GLU A 67 -13.40 -28.06 -39.89
CA GLU A 67 -14.34 -27.41 -40.81
C GLU A 67 -14.66 -25.96 -40.42
N ILE A 68 -14.31 -25.51 -39.20
CA ILE A 68 -14.67 -24.17 -38.70
C ILE A 68 -14.20 -23.02 -39.61
N GLN A 69 -13.11 -23.22 -40.36
CA GLN A 69 -12.53 -22.20 -41.23
C GLN A 69 -13.47 -21.79 -42.37
N GLU A 70 -14.32 -22.70 -42.84
CA GLU A 70 -15.26 -22.43 -43.93
C GLU A 70 -16.40 -21.48 -43.52
N TYR A 71 -16.64 -21.38 -42.21
CA TYR A 71 -17.72 -20.61 -41.61
C TYR A 71 -17.25 -19.28 -41.02
N LEU A 72 -15.95 -19.10 -40.80
CA LEU A 72 -15.39 -17.88 -40.22
C LEU A 72 -15.55 -16.68 -41.16
N ILE A 73 -16.11 -15.60 -40.64
CA ILE A 73 -16.14 -14.28 -41.27
C ILE A 73 -14.89 -13.48 -40.87
N LYS A 74 -14.39 -13.72 -39.65
CA LYS A 74 -13.22 -13.05 -39.08
C LYS A 74 -12.04 -14.01 -38.96
N LYS A 75 -10.84 -13.53 -39.26
CA LYS A 75 -9.58 -14.29 -39.13
C LYS A 75 -8.74 -13.78 -37.97
N ALA A 76 -7.74 -14.57 -37.57
CA ALA A 76 -6.76 -14.14 -36.58
C ALA A 76 -6.11 -12.80 -36.99
N GLY A 77 -6.01 -11.88 -36.03
CA GLY A 77 -5.58 -10.49 -36.22
C GLY A 77 -6.70 -9.49 -36.48
N ASP A 78 -7.91 -9.93 -36.84
CA ASP A 78 -9.01 -9.01 -37.12
C ASP A 78 -9.56 -8.38 -35.84
N ARG A 79 -9.96 -7.10 -35.95
CA ARG A 79 -10.75 -6.41 -34.92
C ARG A 79 -12.20 -6.83 -35.00
N VAL A 80 -12.81 -6.94 -33.82
CA VAL A 80 -14.21 -7.33 -33.65
C VAL A 80 -14.89 -6.45 -32.61
N GLN A 81 -16.17 -6.12 -32.81
CA GLN A 81 -17.02 -5.48 -31.82
C GLN A 81 -17.89 -6.52 -31.11
N LYS A 82 -18.31 -6.20 -29.89
CA LYS A 82 -19.32 -7.01 -29.19
C LYS A 82 -20.56 -7.16 -30.07
N ASP A 83 -21.09 -8.37 -30.12
CA ASP A 83 -22.23 -8.81 -30.91
C ASP A 83 -22.00 -8.81 -32.45
N GLU A 84 -20.79 -8.47 -32.93
CA GLU A 84 -20.40 -8.64 -34.33
C GLU A 84 -20.30 -10.13 -34.69
N ILE A 85 -20.73 -10.50 -35.91
CA ILE A 85 -20.72 -11.90 -36.37
C ILE A 85 -19.26 -12.33 -36.63
N LEU A 86 -18.84 -13.40 -35.95
CA LEU A 86 -17.52 -14.03 -36.10
C LEU A 86 -17.55 -15.16 -37.13
N ALA A 87 -18.64 -15.92 -37.15
CA ALA A 87 -18.87 -17.01 -38.08
C ALA A 87 -20.36 -17.16 -38.37
N GLU A 88 -20.67 -17.66 -39.56
CA GLU A 88 -22.03 -18.00 -39.94
C GLU A 88 -22.04 -19.23 -40.83
N ASN A 89 -23.10 -20.03 -40.73
CA ASN A 89 -23.38 -21.03 -41.75
C ASN A 89 -24.08 -20.41 -42.98
N LYS A 90 -23.97 -21.07 -44.14
CA LYS A 90 -24.60 -20.65 -45.40
C LYS A 90 -25.62 -21.70 -45.88
N PRO A 91 -26.75 -21.88 -45.18
CA PRO A 91 -27.74 -22.88 -45.56
C PRO A 91 -28.53 -22.47 -46.81
N LEU A 92 -29.00 -23.46 -47.57
CA LEU A 92 -29.89 -23.26 -48.73
C LEU A 92 -31.25 -22.65 -48.35
N VAL A 93 -31.67 -22.81 -47.09
CA VAL A 93 -32.91 -22.25 -46.53
C VAL A 93 -32.55 -21.30 -45.38
N LYS A 94 -32.89 -20.00 -45.53
CA LYS A 94 -32.52 -18.93 -44.57
C LYS A 94 -32.94 -19.15 -43.12
N TRP A 95 -33.96 -19.96 -42.85
CA TRP A 95 -34.45 -20.19 -41.48
C TRP A 95 -33.52 -21.07 -40.62
N PHE A 96 -32.53 -21.74 -41.23
CA PHE A 96 -31.50 -22.54 -40.52
C PHE A 96 -30.19 -21.78 -40.33
N LYS A 97 -30.20 -20.45 -40.44
CA LYS A 97 -29.00 -19.64 -40.29
C LYS A 97 -28.57 -19.63 -38.82
N THR A 98 -27.36 -20.10 -38.55
CA THR A 98 -26.67 -20.04 -37.26
C THR A 98 -25.60 -18.96 -37.37
N GLU A 99 -25.66 -17.99 -36.47
CA GLU A 99 -24.68 -16.92 -36.37
C GLU A 99 -24.00 -17.02 -35.01
N VAL A 100 -22.67 -17.05 -35.04
CA VAL A 100 -21.86 -16.99 -33.83
C VAL A 100 -21.30 -15.58 -33.72
N ARG A 101 -21.63 -14.91 -32.63
CA ARG A 101 -21.31 -13.49 -32.39
C ARG A 101 -20.23 -13.34 -31.34
N SER A 102 -19.45 -12.27 -31.46
CA SER A 102 -18.39 -11.96 -30.51
C SER A 102 -18.99 -11.55 -29.15
N PRO A 103 -18.59 -12.18 -28.04
CA PRO A 103 -19.00 -11.76 -26.70
C PRO A 103 -18.31 -10.46 -26.24
N ILE A 104 -17.28 -9.99 -26.96
CA ILE A 104 -16.44 -8.85 -26.59
C ILE A 104 -16.12 -7.93 -27.78
N THR A 105 -15.70 -6.71 -27.47
CA THR A 105 -14.99 -5.84 -28.41
C THR A 105 -13.49 -6.05 -28.22
N GLY A 106 -12.76 -6.43 -29.27
CA GLY A 106 -11.34 -6.79 -29.15
C GLY A 106 -10.73 -7.26 -30.46
N ILE A 107 -9.83 -8.23 -30.38
CA ILE A 107 -9.19 -8.88 -31.53
C ILE A 107 -9.43 -10.39 -31.52
N VAL A 108 -9.50 -11.00 -32.70
CA VAL A 108 -9.34 -12.44 -32.85
C VAL A 108 -7.86 -12.76 -32.67
N GLU A 109 -7.49 -13.33 -31.53
CA GLU A 109 -6.10 -13.65 -31.23
C GLU A 109 -5.63 -14.87 -32.01
N SER A 110 -6.42 -15.94 -31.99
CA SER A 110 -6.08 -17.17 -32.71
C SER A 110 -7.32 -18.00 -33.03
N VAL A 111 -7.16 -18.88 -34.01
CA VAL A 111 -8.16 -19.85 -34.44
C VAL A 111 -7.48 -21.22 -34.48
N SER A 112 -8.03 -22.19 -33.77
CA SER A 112 -7.51 -23.56 -33.69
C SER A 112 -8.44 -24.53 -34.42
N THR A 113 -7.97 -25.06 -35.55
CA THR A 113 -8.66 -26.12 -36.30
C THR A 113 -8.55 -27.50 -35.65
N VAL A 114 -7.67 -27.66 -34.64
CA VAL A 114 -7.54 -28.91 -33.89
C VAL A 114 -8.64 -29.02 -32.83
N THR A 115 -8.96 -27.91 -32.18
CA THR A 115 -9.91 -27.88 -31.05
C THR A 115 -11.25 -27.24 -31.38
N GLY A 116 -11.39 -26.59 -32.54
CA GLY A 116 -12.63 -25.92 -32.92
C GLY A 116 -12.80 -24.55 -32.24
N GLN A 117 -11.75 -24.01 -31.63
CA GLN A 117 -11.83 -22.83 -30.77
C GLN A 117 -11.31 -21.56 -31.44
N VAL A 118 -11.97 -20.45 -31.15
CA VAL A 118 -11.51 -19.10 -31.45
C VAL A 118 -11.17 -18.41 -30.12
N LEU A 119 -9.96 -17.88 -30.00
CA LEU A 119 -9.56 -17.06 -28.86
C LEU A 119 -9.75 -15.59 -29.23
N LEU A 120 -10.51 -14.87 -28.41
CA LEU A 120 -10.71 -13.43 -28.53
C LEU A 120 -9.97 -12.74 -27.38
N ARG A 121 -9.37 -11.59 -27.64
CA ARG A 121 -8.62 -10.84 -26.62
C ARG A 121 -9.14 -9.42 -26.52
N ASP A 122 -9.41 -8.97 -25.29
CA ASP A 122 -9.72 -7.57 -25.02
C ASP A 122 -8.55 -6.66 -25.46
N PRO A 123 -8.80 -5.37 -25.76
CA PRO A 123 -7.72 -4.40 -25.93
C PRO A 123 -6.78 -4.38 -24.71
N PRO A 124 -5.47 -4.18 -24.91
CA PRO A 124 -4.54 -4.06 -23.80
C PRO A 124 -4.90 -2.85 -22.92
N ARG A 125 -4.66 -2.97 -21.61
CA ARG A 125 -4.85 -1.88 -20.66
C ARG A 125 -3.52 -1.22 -20.35
N VAL A 126 -3.43 0.09 -20.51
CA VAL A 126 -2.24 0.85 -20.09
C VAL A 126 -2.22 0.93 -18.57
N LEU A 127 -1.13 0.44 -17.98
CA LEU A 127 -0.79 0.62 -16.58
C LEU A 127 0.19 1.79 -16.48
N GLU A 128 -0.21 2.85 -15.80
CA GLU A 128 0.68 3.96 -15.46
C GLU A 128 1.23 3.77 -14.05
N LEU A 129 2.55 3.90 -13.93
CA LEU A 129 3.24 3.94 -12.66
C LEU A 129 3.50 5.40 -12.31
N LEU A 130 2.91 5.86 -11.20
CA LEU A 130 3.05 7.23 -10.75
C LEU A 130 4.33 7.43 -9.92
N GLY A 131 4.81 8.68 -9.87
CA GLY A 131 5.97 9.10 -9.09
C GLY A 131 5.80 8.89 -7.58
N TYR A 132 4.56 8.84 -7.09
CA TYR A 132 4.14 8.66 -5.69
C TYR A 132 4.54 9.82 -4.76
N VAL A 133 5.71 10.42 -4.91
CA VAL A 133 6.15 11.60 -4.16
C VAL A 133 6.59 12.69 -5.14
N ASP A 134 6.44 13.95 -4.75
CA ASP A 134 7.09 15.06 -5.43
C ASP A 134 8.59 14.98 -5.15
N GLY A 135 9.43 15.04 -6.19
CA GLY A 135 10.86 14.81 -6.01
C GLY A 135 11.67 14.83 -7.29
N THR A 136 12.91 14.36 -7.22
CA THR A 136 13.84 14.30 -8.35
C THR A 136 14.15 12.85 -8.70
N ILE A 137 14.21 12.53 -9.98
CA ILE A 137 14.63 11.20 -10.44
C ILE A 137 16.14 11.06 -10.25
N VAL A 138 16.57 10.20 -9.32
CA VAL A 138 18.00 9.95 -9.05
C VAL A 138 18.54 8.71 -9.77
N GLU A 139 17.64 7.84 -10.23
CA GLU A 139 18.01 6.63 -10.98
C GLU A 139 16.90 6.26 -11.95
N VAL A 140 17.28 5.88 -13.17
CA VAL A 140 16.39 5.26 -14.16
C VAL A 140 16.75 3.79 -14.26
N ILE A 141 15.75 2.92 -14.10
CA ILE A 141 15.89 1.47 -14.21
C ILE A 141 15.29 1.06 -15.57
N PRO A 142 16.12 0.73 -16.57
CA PRO A 142 15.67 0.52 -17.94
C PRO A 142 14.50 -0.48 -18.04
N GLN A 143 13.48 -0.10 -18.82
CA GLN A 143 12.27 -0.88 -19.06
C GLN A 143 11.43 -1.22 -17.81
N GLN A 144 11.80 -0.75 -16.62
CA GLN A 144 11.14 -1.20 -15.39
C GLN A 144 10.66 -0.06 -14.52
N GLY A 145 11.41 1.04 -14.41
CA GLY A 145 10.99 2.11 -13.51
C GLY A 145 12.06 3.14 -13.18
N VAL A 146 11.90 3.77 -12.02
CA VAL A 146 12.74 4.89 -11.56
C VAL A 146 12.89 4.88 -10.04
N VAL A 147 13.86 5.62 -9.53
CA VAL A 147 13.95 5.98 -8.10
C VAL A 147 13.72 7.47 -7.96
N VAL A 148 12.68 7.84 -7.21
CA VAL A 148 12.35 9.23 -6.89
C VAL A 148 12.91 9.56 -5.52
N GLU A 149 13.72 10.62 -5.43
CA GLU A 149 14.27 11.15 -4.19
C GLU A 149 13.51 12.42 -3.78
N THR A 150 13.17 12.54 -2.50
CA THR A 150 12.41 13.66 -1.95
C THR A 150 12.95 14.04 -0.56
N ASP A 151 13.13 15.34 -0.30
CA ASP A 151 13.31 15.84 1.06
C ASP A 151 11.93 16.07 1.66
N CYS A 152 11.67 15.53 2.86
CA CYS A 152 10.34 15.44 3.41
C CYS A 152 10.32 15.33 4.93
N SER A 153 9.16 15.61 5.52
CA SER A 153 8.80 15.05 6.83
C SER A 153 8.28 13.63 6.61
N LEU A 154 8.71 12.69 7.45
CA LEU A 154 8.36 11.27 7.35
C LEU A 154 7.75 10.78 8.67
N VAL A 155 6.57 10.15 8.57
CA VAL A 155 5.93 9.42 9.65
C VAL A 155 5.63 7.99 9.19
N GLN A 156 6.07 7.00 9.95
CA GLN A 156 5.70 5.60 9.76
C GLN A 156 4.64 5.18 10.77
N GLY A 157 3.62 4.48 10.28
CA GLY A 157 2.63 3.83 11.12
C GLY A 157 3.03 2.40 11.47
N ILE A 158 2.36 1.82 12.46
CA ILE A 158 2.56 0.43 12.84
C ILE A 158 1.90 -0.54 11.87
N PHE A 159 0.73 -0.15 11.34
CA PHE A 159 -0.14 -0.96 10.50
C PHE A 159 -1.04 -0.08 9.62
N GLY A 160 -1.37 -0.54 8.43
CA GLY A 160 -2.29 0.14 7.54
C GLY A 160 -2.95 -0.81 6.54
N ILE A 161 -3.95 -0.29 5.83
CA ILE A 161 -4.60 -0.95 4.69
C ILE A 161 -4.89 0.08 3.60
N GLY A 162 -5.13 -0.42 2.39
CA GLY A 162 -5.35 0.44 1.23
C GLY A 162 -4.03 0.95 0.64
N GLY A 163 -4.07 1.22 -0.66
CA GLY A 163 -2.87 1.50 -1.44
C GLY A 163 -2.31 2.90 -1.26
N GLU A 164 -1.48 3.27 -2.22
CA GLU A 164 -0.92 4.60 -2.31
C GLU A 164 -2.00 5.62 -2.70
N THR A 165 -2.03 6.74 -2.00
CA THR A 165 -2.90 7.88 -2.32
C THR A 165 -2.24 9.18 -1.90
N ARG A 166 -2.88 10.30 -2.19
CA ARG A 166 -2.42 11.63 -1.83
C ARG A 166 -3.59 12.50 -1.40
N GLY A 167 -3.31 13.50 -0.58
CA GLY A 167 -4.28 14.53 -0.25
C GLY A 167 -3.67 15.59 0.66
N GLU A 168 -4.37 16.71 0.78
CA GLU A 168 -4.03 17.74 1.76
C GLU A 168 -4.28 17.20 3.17
N ILE A 169 -3.37 17.47 4.11
CA ILE A 169 -3.52 17.07 5.51
C ILE A 169 -4.58 17.97 6.19
N VAL A 170 -5.53 17.35 6.89
CA VAL A 170 -6.48 18.02 7.77
C VAL A 170 -6.45 17.38 9.14
N ILE A 171 -6.31 18.20 10.18
CA ILE A 171 -6.43 17.76 11.57
C ILE A 171 -7.89 17.88 11.97
N ALA A 172 -8.53 16.73 12.23
CA ALA A 172 -9.97 16.67 12.51
C ALA A 172 -10.33 16.73 13.99
N VAL A 173 -9.32 16.70 14.87
CA VAL A 173 -9.48 16.71 16.33
C VAL A 173 -8.55 17.74 16.98
N ALA A 174 -8.87 18.19 18.19
CA ALA A 174 -8.08 19.19 18.92
C ALA A 174 -6.87 18.59 19.67
N SER A 175 -6.89 17.29 19.99
CA SER A 175 -5.82 16.64 20.76
C SER A 175 -5.57 15.18 20.35
N PRO A 176 -4.38 14.63 20.64
CA PRO A 176 -4.06 13.24 20.33
C PRO A 176 -4.89 12.21 21.11
N GLU A 177 -5.51 12.62 22.22
CA GLU A 177 -6.39 11.78 23.05
C GLU A 177 -7.83 11.75 22.53
N GLU A 178 -8.24 12.71 21.70
CA GLU A 178 -9.61 12.85 21.25
C GLU A 178 -10.01 11.73 20.28
N VAL A 179 -11.25 11.23 20.45
CA VAL A 179 -11.83 10.20 19.60
C VAL A 179 -12.34 10.82 18.29
N LEU A 180 -11.94 10.26 17.15
CA LEU A 180 -12.41 10.69 15.85
C LEU A 180 -13.83 10.15 15.59
N SER A 181 -14.83 10.91 16.02
CA SER A 181 -16.26 10.63 15.82
C SER A 181 -16.77 10.88 14.40
N PRO A 182 -17.94 10.34 14.00
CA PRO A 182 -18.56 10.62 12.70
C PRO A 182 -18.82 12.12 12.45
N GLY A 183 -19.09 12.89 13.51
CA GLY A 183 -19.40 14.32 13.42
C GLY A 183 -18.21 15.18 12.98
N HIS A 184 -16.98 14.67 13.09
CA HIS A 184 -15.79 15.38 12.62
C HIS A 184 -15.64 15.37 11.10
N PHE A 185 -16.29 14.44 10.39
CA PHE A 185 -16.15 14.28 8.94
C PHE A 185 -17.11 15.21 8.20
N THR A 186 -16.56 16.29 7.65
CA THR A 186 -17.29 17.29 6.87
C THR A 186 -17.11 17.08 5.36
N PRO A 187 -18.02 17.59 4.51
CA PRO A 187 -17.91 17.45 3.05
C PRO A 187 -16.61 18.02 2.45
N GLU A 188 -16.01 19.03 3.09
CA GLU A 188 -14.77 19.69 2.65
C GLU A 188 -13.53 18.79 2.80
N MET A 189 -13.65 17.66 3.52
CA MET A 189 -12.58 16.67 3.68
C MET A 189 -12.49 15.68 2.51
N LYS A 190 -13.36 15.80 1.49
CA LYS A 190 -13.31 14.95 0.30
C LYS A 190 -11.94 15.05 -0.39
N GLY A 191 -11.30 13.90 -0.63
CA GLY A 191 -9.98 13.80 -1.22
C GLY A 191 -8.82 14.25 -0.33
N LYS A 192 -9.05 14.50 0.97
CA LYS A 192 -8.03 14.92 1.94
C LYS A 192 -7.53 13.75 2.80
N VAL A 193 -6.36 13.92 3.40
CA VAL A 193 -5.81 13.00 4.41
C VAL A 193 -6.23 13.52 5.78
N VAL A 194 -7.15 12.81 6.42
CA VAL A 194 -7.72 13.21 7.72
C VAL A 194 -6.93 12.59 8.85
N VAL A 195 -6.40 13.42 9.74
CA VAL A 195 -5.65 13.02 10.92
C VAL A 195 -6.56 13.13 12.15
N GLY A 196 -6.75 12.01 12.84
CA GLY A 196 -7.47 11.93 14.11
C GLY A 196 -6.54 11.85 15.32
N GLY A 197 -7.14 11.55 16.49
CA GLY A 197 -6.43 11.36 17.75
C GLY A 197 -6.28 9.90 18.12
N SER A 198 -7.01 9.46 19.14
CA SER A 198 -6.77 8.18 19.82
C SER A 198 -7.46 6.98 19.19
N PHE A 199 -8.65 7.18 18.63
CA PHE A 199 -9.52 6.07 18.28
C PHE A 199 -10.52 6.44 17.18
N ILE A 200 -10.86 5.47 16.33
CA ILE A 200 -11.94 5.57 15.35
C ILE A 200 -12.86 4.34 15.38
N SER A 201 -14.18 4.55 15.33
CA SER A 201 -15.19 3.49 15.32
C SER A 201 -15.63 3.10 13.90
N SER A 202 -16.35 1.97 13.76
CA SER A 202 -16.98 1.56 12.50
C SER A 202 -17.85 2.66 11.87
N ASP A 203 -18.67 3.35 12.65
CA ASP A 203 -19.57 4.40 12.13
C ASP A 203 -18.78 5.60 11.58
N ALA A 204 -17.66 5.93 12.22
CA ALA A 204 -16.78 7.00 11.78
C ALA A 204 -16.02 6.61 10.49
N LEU A 205 -15.58 5.35 10.36
CA LEU A 205 -14.99 4.81 9.13
C LEU A 205 -16.00 4.79 7.97
N ALA A 206 -17.25 4.39 8.24
CA ALA A 206 -18.32 4.44 7.25
C ALA A 206 -18.55 5.87 6.78
N ARG A 207 -18.61 6.83 7.72
CA ARG A 207 -18.75 8.24 7.40
C ARG A 207 -17.57 8.79 6.59
N ALA A 208 -16.34 8.41 6.91
CA ALA A 208 -15.14 8.76 6.14
C ALA A 208 -15.24 8.30 4.68
N LYS A 209 -15.72 7.06 4.48
CA LYS A 209 -15.95 6.48 3.16
C LYS A 209 -17.03 7.23 2.37
N GLU A 210 -18.14 7.59 3.01
CA GLU A 210 -19.21 8.38 2.40
C GLU A 210 -18.76 9.77 1.94
N VAL A 211 -17.97 10.45 2.78
CA VAL A 211 -17.38 11.76 2.44
C VAL A 211 -16.40 11.63 1.27
N GLY A 212 -15.74 10.47 1.16
CA GLY A 212 -14.73 10.21 0.13
C GLY A 212 -13.39 10.87 0.46
N VAL A 213 -12.95 10.77 1.71
CA VAL A 213 -11.60 11.17 2.11
C VAL A 213 -10.56 10.35 1.35
N ALA A 214 -9.37 10.89 1.10
CA ALA A 214 -8.28 10.13 0.49
C ALA A 214 -7.69 9.12 1.47
N GLY A 215 -7.54 9.52 2.74
CA GLY A 215 -7.03 8.64 3.78
C GLY A 215 -7.35 9.10 5.19
N VAL A 216 -7.12 8.20 6.15
CA VAL A 216 -7.30 8.42 7.58
C VAL A 216 -6.03 7.99 8.31
N VAL A 217 -5.49 8.86 9.15
CA VAL A 217 -4.36 8.59 10.05
C VAL A 217 -4.87 8.67 11.49
N ILE A 218 -4.72 7.61 12.28
CA ILE A 218 -5.32 7.50 13.61
C ILE A 218 -4.38 6.76 14.59
N GLY A 219 -4.50 7.03 15.89
CA GLY A 219 -3.78 6.32 16.94
C GLY A 219 -4.10 4.82 16.95
N GLY A 220 -5.39 4.48 17.13
CA GLY A 220 -5.81 3.08 17.04
C GLY A 220 -7.26 2.82 16.64
N ILE A 221 -7.57 1.53 16.52
CA ILE A 221 -8.86 0.97 16.08
C ILE A 221 -9.10 -0.39 16.76
N HIS A 222 -10.34 -0.85 16.92
CA HIS A 222 -10.53 -2.26 17.29
C HIS A 222 -10.47 -3.17 16.07
N ASP A 223 -10.01 -4.41 16.28
CA ASP A 223 -10.01 -5.46 15.26
C ASP A 223 -11.41 -5.67 14.64
N LYS A 224 -12.49 -5.64 15.45
CA LYS A 224 -13.87 -5.75 14.96
C LYS A 224 -14.25 -4.63 13.98
N ASP A 225 -13.76 -3.41 14.21
CA ASP A 225 -14.08 -2.24 13.38
C ASP A 225 -13.30 -2.30 12.06
N LEU A 226 -12.06 -2.79 12.11
CA LEU A 226 -11.27 -3.08 10.91
C LEU A 226 -11.93 -4.18 10.05
N ARG A 227 -12.40 -5.28 10.67
CA ARG A 227 -13.13 -6.36 9.97
C ARG A 227 -14.41 -5.84 9.32
N ALA A 228 -15.16 -4.99 10.02
CA ALA A 228 -16.37 -4.37 9.47
C ALA A 228 -16.07 -3.50 8.23
N LEU A 229 -14.95 -2.77 8.24
CA LEU A 229 -14.49 -1.98 7.09
C LEU A 229 -14.06 -2.87 5.91
N LEU A 230 -13.35 -3.96 6.18
CA LEU A 230 -12.85 -4.89 5.15
C LEU A 230 -13.96 -5.78 4.56
N GLY A 231 -14.92 -6.18 5.37
CA GLY A 231 -15.96 -7.16 5.03
C GLY A 231 -15.48 -8.62 5.12
N TYR A 232 -14.27 -8.86 5.62
CA TYR A 232 -13.68 -10.20 5.81
C TYR A 232 -12.55 -10.14 6.86
N ASP A 233 -12.12 -11.32 7.32
CA ASP A 233 -11.00 -11.44 8.25
C ASP A 233 -9.66 -11.28 7.54
N LEU A 234 -8.83 -10.36 8.03
CA LEU A 234 -7.50 -10.14 7.48
C LEU A 234 -6.58 -11.33 7.81
N GLY A 235 -6.47 -12.27 6.88
CA GLY A 235 -5.74 -13.53 7.08
C GLY A 235 -4.23 -13.47 6.84
N VAL A 236 -3.72 -12.42 6.17
CA VAL A 236 -2.32 -12.34 5.71
C VAL A 236 -1.56 -11.16 6.28
N ALA A 237 -0.26 -11.38 6.43
CA ALA A 237 0.76 -10.45 6.91
C ALA A 237 1.12 -9.31 5.92
N ILE A 238 0.37 -9.18 4.81
CA ILE A 238 0.64 -8.23 3.72
C ILE A 238 -0.66 -7.48 3.39
N THR A 239 -0.60 -6.16 3.44
CA THR A 239 -1.71 -5.25 3.12
C THR A 239 -1.29 -4.21 2.08
N GLY A 240 -2.22 -3.35 1.66
CA GLY A 240 -2.00 -2.23 0.74
C GLY A 240 -2.71 -2.37 -0.60
N THR A 241 -3.45 -3.46 -0.80
CA THR A 241 -4.23 -3.70 -2.03
C THR A 241 -5.74 -3.66 -1.79
N GLU A 242 -6.17 -3.53 -0.53
CA GLU A 242 -7.57 -3.51 -0.13
C GLU A 242 -8.29 -2.30 -0.73
N GLN A 243 -9.47 -2.53 -1.29
CA GLN A 243 -10.28 -1.49 -1.92
C GLN A 243 -11.39 -1.02 -0.97
N VAL A 244 -10.99 -0.43 0.17
CA VAL A 244 -11.94 0.01 1.21
C VAL A 244 -12.49 1.41 0.99
N GLY A 245 -11.94 2.16 0.02
CA GLY A 245 -12.39 3.50 -0.39
C GLY A 245 -11.44 4.64 0.02
N PHE A 246 -10.52 4.37 0.93
CA PHE A 246 -9.48 5.29 1.40
C PHE A 246 -8.30 4.50 1.96
N THR A 247 -7.16 5.15 2.18
CA THR A 247 -6.00 4.55 2.85
C THR A 247 -6.08 4.76 4.36
N LEU A 248 -5.97 3.71 5.16
CA LEU A 248 -5.99 3.79 6.63
C LEU A 248 -4.59 3.51 7.17
N ILE A 249 -4.10 4.38 8.07
CA ILE A 249 -2.81 4.22 8.76
C ILE A 249 -3.05 4.34 10.27
N LEU A 250 -2.60 3.33 11.00
CA LEU A 250 -2.55 3.32 12.46
C LEU A 250 -1.15 3.70 12.93
N THR A 251 -1.03 4.64 13.87
CA THR A 251 0.28 5.01 14.43
C THR A 251 0.65 4.17 15.65
N GLU A 252 -0.32 3.80 16.50
CA GLU A 252 -0.06 3.05 17.75
C GLU A 252 -0.63 1.62 17.74
N GLY A 253 -1.67 1.33 16.95
CA GLY A 253 -2.14 -0.04 16.69
C GLY A 253 -3.58 -0.30 17.09
N PHE A 254 -3.83 -1.42 17.78
CA PHE A 254 -5.18 -1.89 18.07
C PHE A 254 -5.64 -1.52 19.49
N GLY A 255 -6.80 -0.88 19.59
CA GLY A 255 -7.39 -0.36 20.82
C GLY A 255 -7.52 1.17 20.83
N PRO A 256 -8.11 1.76 21.88
CA PRO A 256 -8.20 3.21 22.05
C PRO A 256 -6.88 3.78 22.58
N ILE A 257 -5.92 4.01 21.69
CA ILE A 257 -4.57 4.41 22.04
C ILE A 257 -4.30 5.82 21.49
N PRO A 258 -4.09 6.83 22.35
CA PRO A 258 -3.72 8.18 21.92
C PRO A 258 -2.51 8.17 20.99
N MET A 259 -2.62 8.87 19.86
CA MET A 259 -1.48 9.09 18.97
C MET A 259 -0.32 9.72 19.75
N ALA A 260 0.92 9.28 19.51
CA ALA A 260 2.07 9.89 20.16
C ALA A 260 2.10 11.41 19.92
N ARG A 261 2.32 12.20 20.98
CA ARG A 261 2.32 13.68 20.92
C ARG A 261 3.24 14.21 19.83
N LYS A 262 4.44 13.64 19.70
CA LYS A 262 5.40 14.00 18.65
C LYS A 262 4.81 13.84 17.25
N THR A 263 4.19 12.70 16.96
CA THR A 263 3.53 12.42 15.68
C THR A 263 2.39 13.39 15.42
N PHE A 264 1.53 13.60 16.40
CA PHE A 264 0.41 14.53 16.28
C PHE A 264 0.88 15.98 16.05
N THR A 265 1.91 16.43 16.78
CA THR A 265 2.50 17.76 16.62
C THR A 265 3.11 17.94 15.22
N LEU A 266 3.89 16.97 14.72
CA LEU A 266 4.47 17.02 13.38
C LEU A 266 3.36 17.10 12.33
N LEU A 267 2.38 16.19 12.35
CA LEU A 267 1.28 16.20 11.38
C LEU A 267 0.47 17.51 11.45
N SER A 268 0.25 18.05 12.66
CA SER A 268 -0.45 19.32 12.86
C SER A 268 0.31 20.51 12.30
N ALA A 269 1.64 20.53 12.40
CA ALA A 269 2.48 21.58 11.80
C ALA A 269 2.39 21.61 10.26
N HIS A 270 1.96 20.50 9.64
CA HIS A 270 1.79 20.34 8.21
C HIS A 270 0.33 20.35 7.74
N ALA A 271 -0.61 20.78 8.59
CA ALA A 271 -1.99 20.98 8.17
C ALA A 271 -2.08 21.91 6.94
N GLY A 272 -2.89 21.54 5.95
CA GLY A 272 -3.02 22.27 4.69
C GLY A 272 -1.95 21.95 3.64
N GLN A 273 -0.97 21.09 3.94
CA GLN A 273 0.06 20.68 2.98
C GLN A 273 -0.30 19.34 2.31
N PRO A 274 0.13 19.11 1.05
CA PRO A 274 -0.06 17.83 0.40
C PRO A 274 0.83 16.75 1.04
N ALA A 275 0.26 15.56 1.22
CA ALA A 275 0.99 14.38 1.65
C ALA A 275 0.71 13.19 0.72
N SER A 276 1.74 12.37 0.52
CA SER A 276 1.63 11.05 -0.08
C SER A 276 1.59 10.03 1.03
N ILE A 277 0.61 9.13 1.00
CA ILE A 277 0.43 8.10 2.03
C ILE A 277 0.30 6.73 1.42
N SER A 278 0.76 5.71 2.13
CA SER A 278 0.57 4.30 1.77
C SER A 278 0.19 3.51 3.00
N GLY A 279 -0.87 2.70 2.89
CA GLY A 279 -1.29 1.77 3.94
C GLY A 279 -0.57 0.43 3.87
N ALA A 280 0.30 0.22 2.87
CA ALA A 280 0.97 -1.06 2.68
C ALA A 280 1.78 -1.46 3.91
N THR A 281 1.48 -2.63 4.46
CA THR A 281 2.16 -3.19 5.63
C THR A 281 2.63 -4.60 5.31
N GLN A 282 3.89 -4.90 5.61
CA GLN A 282 4.47 -6.24 5.49
C GLN A 282 5.34 -6.51 6.70
N ILE A 283 4.97 -7.53 7.50
CA ILE A 283 5.62 -7.82 8.79
C ILE A 283 6.73 -8.90 8.70
N ARG A 284 6.79 -9.64 7.60
CA ARG A 284 7.82 -10.67 7.33
C ARG A 284 8.81 -10.16 6.26
N ALA A 285 9.76 -11.00 5.83
CA ALA A 285 10.85 -10.70 4.89
C ALA A 285 10.55 -9.53 3.93
N GLY A 286 11.41 -8.51 3.91
CA GLY A 286 11.12 -7.25 3.19
C GLY A 286 10.05 -6.43 3.92
N VAL A 287 10.34 -6.02 5.16
CA VAL A 287 9.40 -5.29 6.01
C VAL A 287 9.00 -3.98 5.31
N ILE A 288 7.69 -3.78 5.16
CA ILE A 288 7.11 -2.53 4.64
C ILE A 288 6.26 -1.97 5.76
N ARG A 289 6.44 -0.68 6.04
CA ARG A 289 5.61 0.05 6.99
C ARG A 289 4.71 1.01 6.21
N PRO A 290 3.47 1.22 6.68
CA PRO A 290 2.67 2.31 6.17
C PRO A 290 3.36 3.63 6.49
N GLU A 291 3.19 4.60 5.61
CA GLU A 291 3.96 5.83 5.66
C GLU A 291 3.14 7.04 5.23
N ILE A 292 3.56 8.19 5.75
CA ILE A 292 3.07 9.52 5.43
C ILE A 292 4.30 10.36 5.11
N ILE A 293 4.38 10.81 3.87
CA ILE A 293 5.47 11.60 3.32
C ILE A 293 4.93 12.97 2.98
N ILE A 294 5.54 14.01 3.57
CA ILE A 294 5.15 15.41 3.36
C ILE A 294 6.34 16.12 2.71
N PRO A 295 6.32 16.30 1.37
CA PRO A 295 7.46 16.87 0.65
C PRO A 295 7.75 18.31 1.07
N LYS A 296 9.03 18.63 1.30
CA LYS A 296 9.53 19.97 1.66
C LYS A 296 10.04 20.73 0.44
N GLY A 297 9.26 20.81 -0.64
CA GLY A 297 9.68 21.52 -1.87
C GLY A 297 11.02 21.02 -2.46
N SER A 298 11.62 21.79 -3.36
CA SER A 298 12.89 21.41 -4.00
C SER A 298 14.04 21.30 -2.99
N PRO A 299 14.88 20.26 -3.08
CA PRO A 299 15.91 19.98 -2.07
C PRO A 299 16.93 21.12 -2.00
N SER A 300 16.96 21.83 -0.87
CA SER A 300 18.09 22.66 -0.48
C SER A 300 19.23 21.74 -0.04
N GLY A 301 20.43 21.97 -0.58
CA GLY A 301 21.59 21.09 -0.42
C GLY A 301 22.05 20.86 1.02
N ASP A 302 22.81 19.78 1.17
CA ASP A 302 23.47 19.24 2.37
C ASP A 302 22.53 18.73 3.47
N HIS A 303 21.84 17.62 3.19
CA HIS A 303 21.05 16.89 4.18
C HIS A 303 21.46 15.42 4.25
N ALA A 304 21.50 14.90 5.48
CA ALA A 304 21.80 13.50 5.75
C ALA A 304 20.77 12.63 5.03
N VAL A 305 21.27 11.73 4.17
CA VAL A 305 20.41 10.78 3.47
C VAL A 305 19.73 9.91 4.52
N ALA A 306 18.40 9.93 4.61
CA ALA A 306 17.67 8.86 5.30
C ALA A 306 17.65 7.64 4.34
N THR A 307 18.84 7.14 3.98
CA THR A 307 18.99 5.79 3.44
C THR A 307 18.41 4.88 4.50
N ASP A 308 17.42 4.04 4.17
CA ASP A 308 16.88 2.94 5.01
C ASP A 308 17.71 2.79 6.28
N LEU A 309 17.44 3.64 7.28
CA LEU A 309 18.24 3.64 8.50
C LEU A 309 17.69 2.46 9.28
N GLN A 310 18.06 1.26 8.83
CA GLN A 310 18.20 0.11 9.69
C GLN A 310 19.24 0.53 10.72
N ARG A 311 18.82 1.28 11.73
CA ARG A 311 19.60 1.48 12.94
C ARG A 311 20.07 0.10 13.36
N GLU A 312 21.38 -0.05 13.52
CA GLU A 312 22.10 -1.33 13.67
C GLU A 312 21.80 -2.10 14.99
N GLY A 313 20.66 -1.80 15.62
CA GLY A 313 20.18 -2.34 16.88
C GLY A 313 20.06 -1.28 17.99
N ILE A 314 19.53 -1.72 19.13
CA ILE A 314 19.39 -0.94 20.37
C ILE A 314 20.75 -0.67 21.00
N ARG A 315 20.91 0.54 21.54
CA ARG A 315 22.06 1.00 22.33
C ARG A 315 21.63 1.36 23.75
N ILE A 316 22.58 1.39 24.66
CA ILE A 316 22.38 1.93 26.01
C ILE A 316 22.04 3.43 25.88
N GLY A 317 21.03 3.88 26.59
CA GLY A 317 20.49 5.25 26.51
C GLY A 317 19.32 5.41 25.55
N ASP A 318 19.02 4.42 24.70
CA ASP A 318 17.87 4.50 23.79
C ASP A 318 16.55 4.50 24.57
N GLN A 319 15.57 5.27 24.10
CA GLN A 319 14.20 5.21 24.60
C GLN A 319 13.46 4.05 23.94
N VAL A 320 12.81 3.22 24.74
CA VAL A 320 12.07 2.04 24.27
C VAL A 320 10.68 2.00 24.89
N ARG A 321 9.69 1.54 24.10
CA ARG A 321 8.34 1.23 24.58
C ARG A 321 8.21 -0.28 24.72
N ILE A 322 7.56 -0.72 25.78
CA ILE A 322 7.28 -2.14 26.00
C ILE A 322 6.02 -2.53 25.24
N ILE A 323 6.11 -3.59 24.44
CA ILE A 323 5.03 -4.07 23.56
C ILE A 323 4.41 -5.39 24.05
N ARG A 324 4.67 -5.78 25.31
CA ARG A 324 4.08 -6.97 25.94
C ARG A 324 3.67 -6.73 27.39
N ASP A 325 2.58 -7.40 27.79
CA ASP A 325 2.19 -7.51 29.19
C ASP A 325 3.32 -8.11 30.06
N PRO A 326 3.41 -7.73 31.35
CA PRO A 326 2.45 -6.88 32.08
C PRO A 326 2.75 -5.38 32.00
N LEU A 327 3.77 -4.97 31.24
CA LEU A 327 4.24 -3.58 31.19
C LEU A 327 3.90 -2.90 29.85
N PHE A 328 2.93 -3.43 29.10
CA PHE A 328 2.54 -2.93 27.79
C PHE A 328 2.31 -1.41 27.81
N GLY A 329 2.91 -0.71 26.86
CA GLY A 329 2.81 0.75 26.71
C GLY A 329 3.77 1.56 27.60
N LYS A 330 4.41 0.99 28.61
CA LYS A 330 5.39 1.74 29.43
C LYS A 330 6.62 2.10 28.61
N ILE A 331 7.13 3.31 28.84
CA ILE A 331 8.33 3.85 28.20
C ILE A 331 9.46 3.93 29.21
N GLY A 332 10.66 3.54 28.80
CA GLY A 332 11.86 3.67 29.62
C GLY A 332 13.12 3.76 28.77
N GLU A 333 14.24 3.99 29.45
CA GLU A 333 15.57 4.12 28.86
C GLU A 333 16.36 2.81 29.04
N VAL A 334 17.06 2.38 27.99
CA VAL A 334 17.90 1.17 28.04
C VAL A 334 19.10 1.42 28.96
N ALA A 335 19.13 0.79 30.13
CA ALA A 335 20.18 0.94 31.12
C ALA A 335 21.36 -0.01 30.88
N SER A 336 21.11 -1.23 30.40
CA SER A 336 22.18 -2.18 30.05
C SER A 336 21.73 -3.23 29.02
N LEU A 337 22.71 -3.81 28.31
CA LEU A 337 22.52 -4.84 27.29
C LEU A 337 23.37 -6.08 27.63
N PRO A 338 22.92 -6.94 28.55
CA PRO A 338 23.65 -8.17 28.87
C PRO A 338 23.92 -9.03 27.62
N SER A 339 25.12 -9.60 27.55
CA SER A 339 25.55 -10.46 26.43
C SER A 339 24.99 -11.87 26.53
N ASP A 340 24.86 -12.38 27.75
CA ASP A 340 24.43 -13.73 28.03
C ASP A 340 22.91 -13.86 27.91
N LEU A 341 22.46 -15.03 27.44
CA LEU A 341 21.04 -15.35 27.44
C LEU A 341 20.56 -15.47 28.89
N GLN A 342 19.36 -14.98 29.15
CA GLN A 342 18.71 -15.16 30.45
C GLN A 342 17.50 -16.07 30.31
N LYS A 343 17.35 -16.97 31.28
CA LYS A 343 16.18 -17.82 31.40
C LYS A 343 14.99 -16.97 31.85
N ILE A 344 13.96 -16.88 31.03
CA ILE A 344 12.70 -16.21 31.36
C ILE A 344 11.70 -17.19 31.99
N PRO A 345 10.54 -16.74 32.54
CA PRO A 345 9.58 -17.63 33.21
C PRO A 345 9.04 -18.78 32.36
N THR A 346 9.06 -18.66 31.03
CA THR A 346 8.72 -19.74 30.09
C THR A 346 9.84 -20.79 29.93
N GLU A 347 10.88 -20.69 30.76
CA GLU A 347 12.10 -21.48 30.72
C GLU A 347 12.96 -21.31 29.46
N SER A 348 12.56 -20.42 28.56
CA SER A 348 13.31 -20.12 27.35
C SER A 348 14.53 -19.26 27.68
N GLU A 349 15.65 -19.53 27.03
CA GLU A 349 16.85 -18.70 27.11
C GLU A 349 16.78 -17.64 26.01
N VAL A 350 16.62 -16.38 26.41
CA VAL A 350 16.44 -15.26 25.47
C VAL A 350 17.40 -14.13 25.75
N ARG A 351 17.67 -13.33 24.72
CA ARG A 351 18.38 -12.07 24.90
C ARG A 351 17.47 -11.07 25.60
N VAL A 352 17.99 -10.41 26.62
CA VAL A 352 17.29 -9.40 27.41
C VAL A 352 18.01 -8.06 27.37
N MET A 353 17.38 -7.03 27.92
CA MET A 353 17.96 -5.74 28.27
C MET A 353 17.39 -5.29 29.62
N GLU A 354 18.12 -4.44 30.33
CA GLU A 354 17.59 -3.73 31.49
C GLU A 354 17.01 -2.39 31.02
N VAL A 355 15.75 -2.13 31.35
CA VAL A 355 15.08 -0.85 31.07
C VAL A 355 14.83 -0.12 32.38
N ARG A 356 15.21 1.16 32.45
CA ARG A 356 14.96 2.08 33.57
C ARG A 356 13.76 2.97 33.23
N PHE A 357 12.75 2.96 34.09
CA PHE A 357 11.55 3.80 33.94
C PHE A 357 11.69 5.14 34.66
N ALA A 358 10.75 6.05 34.39
CA ALA A 358 10.73 7.40 34.97
C ALA A 358 10.61 7.41 36.52
N ASP A 359 10.03 6.37 37.12
CA ASP A 359 9.94 6.19 38.58
C ASP A 359 11.25 5.68 39.21
N GLY A 360 12.30 5.49 38.41
CA GLY A 360 13.60 4.97 38.82
C GLY A 360 13.68 3.45 38.92
N SER A 361 12.55 2.74 38.77
CA SER A 361 12.54 1.27 38.75
C SER A 361 13.27 0.72 37.52
N ARG A 362 13.83 -0.49 37.67
CA ARG A 362 14.54 -1.19 36.60
C ARG A 362 13.98 -2.59 36.43
N THR A 363 13.79 -3.01 35.19
CA THR A 363 13.26 -4.34 34.87
C THR A 363 14.03 -4.97 33.71
N MET A 364 14.28 -6.28 33.82
CA MET A 364 14.82 -7.08 32.73
C MET A 364 13.72 -7.46 31.74
N ILE A 365 13.90 -7.13 30.47
CA ILE A 365 12.89 -7.31 29.43
C ILE A 365 13.51 -8.02 28.23
N PRO A 366 12.86 -9.07 27.67
CA PRO A 366 13.28 -9.68 26.42
C PRO A 366 13.38 -8.64 25.31
N ARG A 367 14.44 -8.68 24.51
CA ARG A 367 14.63 -7.69 23.43
C ARG A 367 13.50 -7.72 22.39
N ALA A 368 12.82 -8.86 22.25
CA ALA A 368 11.66 -9.04 21.39
C ALA A 368 10.38 -8.36 21.92
N ASN A 369 10.38 -7.88 23.17
CA ASN A 369 9.22 -7.31 23.83
C ASN A 369 9.29 -5.78 23.92
N ILE A 370 10.17 -5.15 23.15
CA ILE A 370 10.28 -3.69 23.08
C ILE A 370 10.31 -3.20 21.64
N GLU A 371 9.96 -1.93 21.45
CA GLU A 371 10.18 -1.17 20.23
C GLU A 371 11.00 0.09 20.55
N LEU A 372 11.84 0.54 19.60
CA LEU A 372 12.59 1.79 19.72
C LEU A 372 11.67 2.99 19.49
N ILE A 373 11.84 4.01 20.32
CA ILE A 373 11.18 5.30 20.14
C ILE A 373 12.21 6.31 19.65
N GLU A 374 12.04 6.85 18.44
CA GLU A 374 12.93 7.88 17.91
C GLU A 374 12.45 9.29 18.32
N GLY A 375 13.32 10.03 19.02
CA GLY A 375 13.15 11.44 19.39
C GLY A 375 12.16 11.67 20.53
N THR A 376 12.72 11.97 21.72
CA THR A 376 11.99 12.62 22.82
C THR A 376 12.13 14.13 22.71
#